data_AF-A0A964KHC3-F1
#
_entry.id   AF-A0A964KHC3-F1
#
_cell.length_a   1.000
_cell.length_b   1.000
_cell.length_c   1.000
_cell.angle_alpha   90.00
_cell.angle_beta   90.00
_cell.angle_gamma   90.00
#
_symmetry.space_group_name_H-M   'P 1'
#
loop_
_entity.id
_entity.type
_entity.pdbx_description
1 polymer ?
#
loop_
_entity_poly.entity_id
_entity_poly.type
_entity_poly.pdbx_seq_one_letter_code
_entity_poly.pdbx_strand_id
1 'polypeptide(L)'
;MAHRAEVCDCQSRARPYGRAAREALASLGLWELVKPKIVYGENVTQAAQFVSTGAAQAGLIAHSLAIAPELSSVGRYVVLSAVLHQPLRQRAALMKNAGPLASDFLRFLQRQDTRESLRAAGFSVAPD
;
A
#
# COMPACT_ATOMS: atom_id res chain seq x y z
N MET A 1 12.67 19.08 22.39
CA MET A 1 12.48 18.57 21.02
C MET A 1 11.31 17.59 21.05
N ALA A 2 10.15 17.98 20.52
CA ALA A 2 8.94 17.16 20.60
C ALA A 2 9.05 15.99 19.60
N HIS A 3 9.04 14.76 20.10
CA HIS A 3 8.91 13.56 19.28
C HIS A 3 7.54 13.57 18.58
N ARG A 4 7.50 14.03 17.33
CA ARG A 4 6.33 13.93 16.47
C ARG A 4 6.27 12.52 15.88
N ALA A 5 5.29 11.75 16.34
CA ALA A 5 4.87 10.51 15.68
C ALA A 5 4.17 10.85 14.37
N GLU A 6 4.95 11.04 13.32
CA GLU A 6 4.45 11.29 11.98
C GLU A 6 3.99 9.96 11.38
N VAL A 7 2.68 9.84 11.18
CA VAL A 7 2.02 8.67 10.59
C VAL A 7 1.65 9.05 9.16
N CYS A 8 2.20 8.37 8.15
CA CYS A 8 1.88 8.69 6.76
C CYS A 8 0.58 8.06 6.28
N ASP A 9 -0.30 8.90 5.72
CA ASP A 9 -1.55 8.55 5.04
C ASP A 9 -1.54 9.18 3.62
N CYS A 10 -2.14 8.53 2.62
CA CYS A 10 -2.22 9.06 1.26
C CYS A 10 -3.47 9.94 1.13
N GLN A 11 -3.34 11.27 1.05
CA GLN A 11 -4.51 12.17 1.07
C GLN A 11 -5.43 11.96 -0.16
N SER A 12 -6.59 11.33 0.04
CA SER A 12 -7.91 11.62 -0.56
C SER A 12 -8.83 10.40 -0.50
N ARG A 13 -10.15 10.63 -0.47
CA ARG A 13 -11.17 9.58 -0.69
C ARG A 13 -10.94 8.79 -1.99
N ALA A 14 -10.27 9.36 -3.00
CA ALA A 14 -10.01 8.71 -4.27
C ALA A 14 -8.80 7.74 -4.24
N ARG A 15 -7.89 7.87 -3.26
CA ARG A 15 -6.68 7.04 -3.17
C ARG A 15 -6.94 5.81 -2.28
N PRO A 16 -6.88 4.57 -2.82
CA PRO A 16 -7.28 3.36 -2.09
C PRO A 16 -6.51 3.14 -0.79
N TYR A 17 -5.18 3.33 -0.82
CA TYR A 17 -4.32 3.09 0.34
C TYR A 17 -4.59 4.03 1.50
N GLY A 18 -4.83 5.31 1.22
CA GLY A 18 -5.06 6.25 2.30
C GLY A 18 -6.44 6.11 2.95
N ARG A 19 -7.45 5.78 2.13
CA ARG A 19 -8.74 5.34 2.65
C ARG A 19 -8.58 4.15 3.60
N ALA A 20 -7.84 3.11 3.20
CA ALA A 20 -7.62 1.93 4.02
C ALA A 20 -6.85 2.25 5.30
N ALA A 21 -5.84 3.12 5.24
CA ALA A 21 -5.10 3.59 6.40
C ALA A 21 -6.02 4.29 7.42
N ARG A 22 -6.86 5.22 6.96
CA ARG A 22 -7.85 5.90 7.80
C ARG A 22 -8.88 4.94 8.37
N GLU A 23 -9.42 4.03 7.57
CA GLU A 23 -10.39 3.01 8.02
C GLU A 23 -9.79 2.13 9.11
N ALA A 24 -8.52 1.72 8.96
CA ALA A 24 -7.84 0.91 9.95
C ALA A 24 -7.61 1.68 11.26
N LEU A 25 -7.12 2.92 11.17
CA LEU A 25 -6.93 3.78 12.34
C LEU A 25 -8.26 4.09 13.05
N ALA A 26 -9.35 4.27 12.29
CA ALA A 26 -10.67 4.49 12.85
C ALA A 26 -11.22 3.23 13.55
N SER A 27 -11.07 2.05 12.92
CA SER A 27 -11.47 0.76 13.49
C SER A 27 -10.72 0.42 14.78
N LEU A 28 -9.48 0.90 14.91
CA LEU A 28 -8.66 0.77 16.12
C LEU A 28 -8.91 1.88 17.16
N GLY A 29 -9.79 2.86 16.88
CA GLY A 29 -10.04 3.99 17.77
C GLY A 29 -8.88 4.99 17.88
N LEU A 30 -7.88 4.91 16.99
CA LEU A 30 -6.66 5.71 17.04
C LEU A 30 -6.73 6.97 16.17
N TRP A 31 -7.73 7.09 15.28
CA TRP A 31 -7.77 8.15 14.28
C TRP A 31 -7.63 9.56 14.87
N GLU A 32 -8.46 9.95 15.84
CA GLU A 32 -8.40 11.31 16.41
C GLU A 32 -7.10 11.58 17.18
N LEU A 33 -6.43 10.54 17.72
CA LEU A 33 -5.13 10.66 18.38
C LEU A 33 -3.99 10.96 17.39
N VAL A 34 -4.00 10.30 16.23
CA VAL A 34 -2.89 10.40 15.26
C VAL A 34 -3.10 11.49 14.22
N LYS A 35 -4.36 11.84 13.90
CA LYS A 35 -4.76 12.86 12.94
C LYS A 35 -3.96 14.17 13.00
N PRO A 36 -3.68 14.80 14.16
CA PRO A 36 -2.89 16.04 14.19
C PRO A 36 -1.40 15.84 13.86
N LYS A 37 -0.94 14.60 13.75
CA LYS A 37 0.45 14.23 13.47
C LYS A 37 0.62 13.59 12.09
N ILE A 38 -0.46 13.42 11.31
CA ILE A 38 -0.38 12.79 10.00
C ILE A 38 0.32 13.73 9.01
N VAL A 39 1.37 13.22 8.37
CA VAL A 39 2.00 13.85 7.20
C VAL A 39 1.51 13.09 5.98
N TYR A 40 0.91 13.81 5.04
CA TYR A 40 0.31 13.15 3.88
C TYR A 40 1.29 13.04 2.72
N GLY A 41 1.39 11.83 2.17
CA GLY A 41 2.04 11.60 0.88
C GLY A 41 1.05 11.73 -0.27
N GLU A 42 1.52 12.19 -1.42
CA GLU A 42 0.78 12.19 -2.68
C GLU A 42 0.44 10.77 -3.12
N ASN A 43 1.30 9.79 -2.84
CA ASN A 43 1.04 8.39 -3.14
C ASN A 43 1.73 7.47 -2.12
N VAL A 44 1.45 6.16 -2.22
CA VAL A 44 1.96 5.17 -1.27
C VAL A 44 3.49 5.02 -1.33
N THR A 45 4.11 5.27 -2.48
CA THR A 45 5.56 5.29 -2.63
C THR A 45 6.18 6.48 -1.90
N GLN A 46 5.59 7.67 -1.99
CA GLN A 46 6.08 8.84 -1.26
C GLN A 46 5.90 8.66 0.26
N ALA A 47 4.78 8.05 0.69
CA ALA A 47 4.61 7.69 2.10
C ALA A 47 5.69 6.72 2.58
N ALA A 48 6.08 5.72 1.77
CA ALA A 48 7.20 4.82 2.08
C ALA A 48 8.54 5.56 2.12
N GLN A 49 8.76 6.52 1.21
CA GLN A 49 9.97 7.34 1.19
C GLN A 49 10.14 8.12 2.48
N PHE A 50 9.08 8.76 2.99
CA PHE A 50 9.14 9.49 4.27
C PHE A 50 9.58 8.60 5.43
N VAL A 51 9.10 7.35 5.48
CA VAL A 51 9.56 6.38 6.47
C VAL A 51 11.03 6.02 6.26
N SER A 52 11.42 5.70 5.02
CA SER A 52 12.80 5.26 4.70
C SER A 52 13.86 6.34 4.98
N THR A 53 13.51 7.62 4.84
CA THR A 53 14.43 8.75 5.08
C THR A 53 14.40 9.23 6.53
N GLY A 54 13.54 8.67 7.37
CA GLY A 54 13.31 9.13 8.75
C GLY A 54 12.55 10.45 8.85
N ALA A 55 12.01 10.96 7.72
CA ALA A 55 11.11 12.11 7.71
C ALA A 55 9.72 11.80 8.28
N ALA A 56 9.43 10.53 8.57
CA ALA A 56 8.31 10.08 9.37
C ALA A 56 8.71 8.90 10.26
N GLN A 57 8.20 8.85 11.49
CA GLN A 57 8.52 7.76 12.43
C GLN A 57 7.84 6.44 12.08
N ALA A 58 6.67 6.50 11.42
CA ALA A 58 5.92 5.33 10.98
C ALA A 58 5.07 5.66 9.74
N GLY A 59 4.73 4.65 8.95
CA GLY A 59 3.86 4.83 7.77
C GLY A 59 2.89 3.68 7.58
N LEU A 60 1.68 4.01 7.14
CA LEU A 60 0.72 3.03 6.67
C LEU A 60 0.87 2.92 5.16
N ILE A 61 1.57 1.87 4.72
CA ILE A 61 1.96 1.66 3.32
C ILE A 61 1.52 0.28 2.79
N ALA A 62 1.68 0.07 1.49
CA ALA A 62 1.47 -1.23 0.87
C ALA A 62 2.48 -2.26 1.38
N HIS A 63 2.01 -3.48 1.65
CA HIS A 63 2.87 -4.58 2.09
C HIS A 63 4.02 -4.86 1.11
N SER A 64 3.75 -4.77 -0.21
CA SER A 64 4.76 -4.92 -1.26
C SER A 64 5.93 -3.93 -1.14
N LEU A 65 5.68 -2.73 -0.62
CA LEU A 65 6.74 -1.73 -0.36
C LEU A 65 7.46 -1.99 0.96
N ALA A 66 6.76 -2.52 1.97
CA ALA A 66 7.36 -2.82 3.27
C ALA A 66 8.38 -3.97 3.19
N ILE A 67 8.15 -4.96 2.32
CA ILE A 67 9.07 -6.09 2.12
C ILE A 67 10.14 -5.82 1.06
N ALA A 68 10.06 -4.69 0.36
CA ALA A 68 11.07 -4.32 -0.63
C ALA A 68 12.42 -4.08 0.07
N PRO A 69 13.56 -4.36 -0.59
CA PRO A 69 14.89 -4.20 0.00
C PRO A 69 15.11 -2.82 0.63
N GLU A 70 14.57 -1.77 0.01
CA GLU A 70 14.74 -0.38 0.42
C GLU A 70 14.18 -0.09 1.82
N LEU A 71 13.11 -0.78 2.24
CA LEU A 71 12.48 -0.59 3.56
C LEU A 71 12.77 -1.75 4.51
N SER A 72 12.82 -2.98 4.00
CA SER A 72 13.04 -4.17 4.83
C SER A 72 14.41 -4.20 5.50
N SER A 73 15.42 -3.52 4.93
CA SER A 73 16.76 -3.42 5.52
C SER A 73 16.90 -2.32 6.58
N VAL A 74 15.94 -1.39 6.67
CA VAL A 74 16.05 -0.19 7.53
C VAL A 74 14.97 -0.11 8.61
N GLY A 75 14.04 -1.07 8.65
CA GLY A 75 12.90 -1.01 9.57
C GLY A 75 12.24 -2.35 9.85
N ARG A 76 11.15 -2.28 10.60
CA ARG A 76 10.25 -3.41 10.88
C ARG A 76 8.85 -3.03 10.44
N TYR A 77 8.07 -4.02 10.03
CA TYR A 77 6.67 -3.83 9.66
C TYR A 77 5.78 -4.82 10.40
N VAL A 78 4.50 -4.45 10.51
CA VAL A 78 3.43 -5.31 11.00
C VAL A 78 2.31 -5.26 9.97
N VAL A 79 1.81 -6.42 9.57
CA VAL A 79 0.66 -6.50 8.66
C VAL A 79 -0.60 -6.24 9.47
N LEU A 80 -1.37 -5.22 9.06
CA LEU A 80 -2.67 -4.94 9.65
C LEU A 80 -3.69 -5.99 9.23
N SER A 81 -4.58 -6.36 10.14
CA SER A 81 -5.66 -7.30 9.84
C SER A 81 -6.57 -6.74 8.74
N ALA A 82 -6.89 -7.57 7.76
CA ALA A 82 -7.71 -7.19 6.61
C ALA A 82 -9.14 -6.78 6.99
N VAL A 83 -9.62 -7.11 8.20
CA VAL A 83 -10.95 -6.70 8.69
C VAL A 83 -11.02 -5.23 9.10
N LEU A 84 -9.87 -4.56 9.20
CA LEU A 84 -9.77 -3.17 9.64
C LEU A 84 -10.10 -2.15 8.54
N HIS A 85 -10.21 -2.58 7.29
CA HIS A 85 -10.49 -1.71 6.15
C HIS A 85 -11.19 -2.46 5.03
N GLN A 86 -11.76 -1.74 4.07
CA GLN A 86 -12.33 -2.34 2.87
C GLN A 86 -11.24 -3.00 2.00
N PRO A 87 -11.53 -4.12 1.32
CA PRO A 87 -10.54 -4.82 0.50
C PRO A 87 -9.91 -3.94 -0.59
N LEU A 88 -8.59 -3.92 -0.65
CA LEU A 88 -7.82 -3.22 -1.69
C LEU A 88 -7.73 -4.06 -2.97
N ARG A 89 -8.79 -4.06 -3.78
CA ARG A 89 -8.84 -4.82 -5.04
C ARG A 89 -8.14 -4.06 -6.17
N GLN A 90 -6.94 -4.51 -6.53
CA GLN A 90 -6.24 -4.03 -7.72
C GLN A 90 -6.73 -4.79 -8.95
N ARG A 91 -7.04 -4.07 -10.03
CA ARG A 91 -7.57 -4.63 -11.28
C ARG A 91 -6.79 -4.09 -12.46
N ALA A 92 -6.58 -4.94 -13.45
CA ALA A 92 -6.11 -4.55 -14.77
C ALA A 92 -7.28 -4.55 -15.76
N ALA A 93 -7.23 -3.67 -16.76
CA ALA A 93 -8.21 -3.59 -17.83
C ALA A 93 -7.52 -3.31 -19.17
N LEU A 94 -8.06 -3.88 -20.25
CA LEU A 94 -7.64 -3.51 -21.60
C LEU A 94 -8.32 -2.21 -22.01
N MET A 95 -7.54 -1.29 -22.58
CA MET A 95 -8.08 -0.10 -23.21
C MET A 95 -8.78 -0.48 -24.52
N LYS A 96 -9.82 0.27 -24.92
CA LYS A 96 -10.65 -0.04 -26.10
C LYS A 96 -9.85 -0.27 -27.39
N ASN A 97 -8.73 0.45 -27.55
CA ASN A 97 -7.87 0.38 -28.74
C ASN A 97 -6.52 -0.30 -28.44
N ALA A 98 -6.48 -1.19 -27.46
CA ALA A 98 -5.26 -1.88 -27.11
C ALA A 98 -4.87 -2.90 -28.20
N GLY A 99 -3.60 -2.90 -28.60
CA GLY A 99 -3.06 -3.86 -29.56
C GLY A 99 -2.95 -5.29 -29.00
N PRO A 100 -2.63 -6.28 -29.85
CA PRO A 100 -2.54 -7.68 -29.46
C PRO A 100 -1.55 -7.91 -28.29
N LEU A 101 -0.44 -7.18 -28.26
CA LEU A 101 0.56 -7.26 -27.18
C LEU A 101 -0.02 -6.95 -25.79
N ALA A 102 -1.00 -6.06 -25.68
CA ALA A 102 -1.62 -5.76 -24.39
C ALA A 102 -2.47 -6.94 -23.89
N SER A 103 -3.14 -7.65 -24.80
CA SER A 103 -3.90 -8.86 -24.48
C SER A 103 -2.97 -10.01 -24.09
N ASP A 104 -1.84 -10.14 -24.78
CA ASP A 104 -0.77 -11.10 -24.44
C ASP A 104 -0.19 -10.80 -23.06
N PHE A 105 0.04 -9.54 -22.75
CA PHE A 105 0.52 -9.11 -21.44
C PHE A 105 -0.49 -9.43 -20.32
N LEU A 106 -1.79 -9.21 -20.53
CA LEU A 106 -2.79 -9.61 -19.53
C LEU A 106 -2.84 -11.13 -19.33
N ARG A 107 -2.73 -11.93 -20.40
CA ARG A 107 -2.61 -13.38 -20.27
C ARG A 107 -1.33 -13.79 -19.53
N PHE A 108 -0.22 -13.10 -19.80
CA PHE A 108 1.03 -13.32 -19.09
C PHE A 108 0.90 -13.08 -17.58
N LEU A 109 0.21 -12.01 -17.16
CA LEU A 109 -0.06 -11.72 -15.74
C LEU A 109 -0.93 -12.78 -15.05
N GLN A 110 -1.72 -13.54 -15.81
CA GLN A 110 -2.60 -14.60 -15.31
C GLN A 110 -1.92 -15.97 -15.20
N ARG A 111 -0.72 -16.16 -15.74
CA ARG A 111 0.02 -17.42 -15.63
C ARG A 111 0.40 -17.72 -14.18
N GLN A 112 0.47 -19.00 -13.85
CA GLN A 112 0.76 -19.44 -12.48
C GLN A 112 2.12 -18.93 -11.96
N ASP A 113 3.17 -18.97 -12.79
CA ASP A 113 4.51 -18.48 -12.45
C ASP A 113 4.53 -16.96 -12.18
N THR A 114 3.82 -16.18 -13.00
CA THR A 114 3.67 -14.74 -12.77
C THR A 114 2.86 -14.45 -11.50
N ARG A 115 1.81 -15.23 -11.24
CA ARG A 115 0.98 -15.10 -10.02
C ARG A 115 1.77 -15.45 -8.77
N GLU A 116 2.63 -16.46 -8.82
CA GLU A 116 3.56 -16.79 -7.73
C GLU A 116 4.57 -15.67 -7.49
N SER A 117 5.09 -15.07 -8.57
CA SER A 117 5.96 -13.89 -8.47
C SER A 117 5.26 -12.70 -7.80
N LEU A 118 3.98 -12.46 -8.12
CA LEU A 118 3.17 -11.44 -7.45
C LEU A 118 2.95 -11.75 -5.96
N ARG A 119 2.71 -13.02 -5.60
CA ARG A 119 2.60 -13.43 -4.18
C ARG A 119 3.90 -13.18 -3.43
N ALA A 120 5.04 -13.55 -4.01
CA ALA A 120 6.36 -13.30 -3.45
C ALA A 120 6.65 -11.79 -3.28
N ALA A 121 6.14 -10.96 -4.20
CA ALA A 121 6.19 -9.50 -4.11
C ALA A 121 5.17 -8.88 -3.13
N GLY A 122 4.45 -9.69 -2.35
CA GLY A 122 3.57 -9.22 -1.27
C GLY A 122 2.13 -8.91 -1.69
N PHE A 123 1.71 -9.30 -2.90
CA PHE A 123 0.32 -9.17 -3.35
C PHE A 123 -0.50 -10.41 -3.01
N SER A 124 -1.78 -10.20 -2.71
CA SER A 124 -2.76 -11.31 -2.76
C SER A 124 -3.26 -11.47 -4.19
N VAL A 125 -3.30 -12.71 -4.66
CA VAL A 125 -3.84 -13.04 -5.97
C VAL A 125 -5.14 -13.82 -5.75
N ALA A 126 -6.21 -13.38 -6.41
CA ALA A 126 -7.52 -14.04 -6.30
C ALA A 126 -7.39 -15.53 -6.65
N PRO A 127 -8.06 -16.43 -5.93
CA PRO A 127 -8.16 -17.83 -6.36
C PRO A 127 -8.79 -17.92 -7.75
N ASP A 128 -8.47 -18.99 -8.47
CA ASP A 128 -9.03 -19.28 -9.79
C ASP A 128 -10.53 -19.60 -9.72
#